data_AF-A0A1F4V9I5-F1
#
_entry.id   AF-A0A1F4V9I5-F1
#
_cell.length_a   1.000
_cell.length_b   1.000
_cell.length_c   1.000
_cell.angle_alpha   90.00
_cell.angle_beta   90.00
_cell.angle_gamma   90.00
#
_symmetry.space_group_name_H-M   'P 1'
#
loop_
_entity.id
_entity.type
_entity.pdbx_description
1 polymer ?
#
loop_
_entity_poly.entity_id
_entity_poly.type
_entity_poly.pdbx_seq_one_letter_code
_entity_poly.pdbx_strand_id
1 'polypeptide(L)'
;MIKLKRTSVHDSLNLKEDFKLVFNSFSKKNFYLRTQISAYTLLQGKVPVNPFMNFDYNLSSAVDKSLIRIANNTMIKKSDELWVFGEISDGVLVEIYLAKKNKKPVRFFIPNENIHDFKEIKMEDATLENVSPWVWEWVLSGKKLERWHPRLQFTKTYPLVYPAYSKQNFFWQAHISQFCIEKKRIPLNPFMLFRYFLGDIVPREHVYRANNNIVVRLDELWAFGQVSDGVLAEIKIAHEQGKKVKYFKIISGNPVKFRQIPPRYVKFEENELEKHRSLL
;
A
#
# COMPACT_ATOMS: atom_id res chain seq x y z
N MET A 1 -36.97 -19.20 -12.63
CA MET A 1 -35.87 -19.78 -11.85
C MET A 1 -34.54 -19.29 -12.40
N ILE A 2 -34.02 -18.19 -11.85
CA ILE A 2 -32.73 -17.63 -12.25
C ILE A 2 -31.65 -18.40 -11.50
N LYS A 3 -30.93 -19.29 -12.20
CA LYS A 3 -29.69 -19.87 -11.70
C LYS A 3 -28.64 -18.76 -11.67
N LEU A 4 -28.50 -18.11 -10.51
CA LEU A 4 -27.30 -17.34 -10.16
C LEU A 4 -26.12 -18.32 -10.20
N LYS A 5 -25.36 -18.30 -11.30
CA LYS A 5 -24.01 -18.87 -11.33
C LYS A 5 -23.21 -18.12 -10.27
N ARG A 6 -22.95 -18.77 -9.12
CA ARG A 6 -21.84 -18.42 -8.25
C ARG A 6 -20.57 -18.58 -9.09
N THR A 7 -20.07 -17.49 -9.65
CA THR A 7 -18.71 -17.40 -10.17
C THR A 7 -17.79 -17.26 -8.97
N SER A 8 -17.40 -18.39 -8.39
CA SER A 8 -16.58 -18.47 -7.19
C SER A 8 -15.13 -18.86 -7.55
N VAL A 9 -14.18 -18.04 -7.10
CA VAL A 9 -12.78 -18.36 -6.72
C VAL A 9 -11.65 -18.37 -7.79
N HIS A 10 -11.85 -18.52 -9.10
CA HIS A 10 -10.70 -18.85 -9.97
C HIS A 10 -10.07 -17.79 -10.89
N ASP A 11 -10.72 -16.65 -11.16
CA ASP A 11 -10.14 -15.69 -12.13
C ASP A 11 -9.00 -14.84 -11.56
N SER A 12 -8.94 -14.65 -10.23
CA SER A 12 -7.85 -13.92 -9.58
C SER A 12 -6.51 -14.66 -9.65
N LEU A 13 -6.51 -15.99 -9.77
CA LEU A 13 -5.28 -16.80 -9.81
C LEU A 13 -4.57 -16.76 -11.17
N ASN A 14 -5.23 -16.26 -12.22
CA ASN A 14 -4.70 -16.27 -13.59
C ASN A 14 -4.18 -14.90 -14.07
N LEU A 15 -4.20 -13.87 -13.21
CA LEU A 15 -3.73 -12.53 -13.56
C LEU A 15 -2.20 -12.45 -13.44
N LYS A 16 -1.51 -12.88 -14.50
CA LYS A 16 -0.03 -12.89 -14.62
C LYS A 16 0.59 -11.53 -14.98
N GLU A 17 -0.19 -10.46 -14.94
CA GLU A 17 0.30 -9.14 -15.31
C GLU A 17 1.21 -8.58 -14.21
N ASP A 18 2.45 -8.25 -14.59
CA ASP A 18 3.44 -7.67 -13.69
C ASP A 18 3.31 -6.15 -13.66
N PHE A 19 2.44 -5.64 -12.78
CA PHE A 19 2.19 -4.21 -12.63
C PHE A 19 3.22 -3.56 -11.71
N LYS A 20 3.89 -2.53 -12.24
CA LYS A 20 4.81 -1.70 -11.46
C LYS A 20 4.12 -1.08 -10.25
N LEU A 21 4.82 -1.10 -9.13
CA LEU A 21 4.46 -0.45 -7.88
C LEU A 21 4.82 1.03 -7.96
N VAL A 22 3.84 1.92 -7.82
CA VAL A 22 4.02 3.36 -7.96
C VAL A 22 3.79 4.03 -6.62
N PHE A 23 4.78 4.77 -6.13
CA PHE A 23 4.61 5.64 -4.97
C PHE A 23 3.92 6.94 -5.41
N ASN A 24 2.69 7.15 -4.98
CA ASN A 24 1.96 8.40 -5.25
C ASN A 24 2.31 9.43 -4.16
N SER A 25 2.87 10.54 -4.58
CA SER A 25 3.32 11.64 -3.74
C SER A 25 2.45 12.87 -4.02
N PHE A 26 1.93 13.49 -2.96
CA PHE A 26 1.13 14.72 -3.08
C PHE A 26 1.10 15.47 -1.74
N SER A 27 0.84 16.77 -1.80
CA SER A 27 0.72 17.60 -0.59
C SER A 27 -0.43 17.12 0.31
N LYS A 28 -0.28 17.33 1.62
CA LYS A 28 -1.37 17.18 2.59
C LYS A 28 -2.59 18.04 2.25
N LYS A 29 -2.40 19.18 1.56
CA LYS A 29 -3.52 20.00 1.05
C LYS A 29 -4.42 19.20 0.11
N ASN A 30 -3.83 18.28 -0.65
CA ASN A 30 -4.49 17.39 -1.60
C ASN A 30 -4.93 16.06 -0.98
N PHE A 31 -4.96 15.95 0.36
CA PHE A 31 -5.40 14.72 1.04
C PHE A 31 -6.80 14.26 0.60
N TYR A 32 -7.68 15.20 0.26
CA TYR A 32 -9.03 14.90 -0.23
C TYR A 32 -9.04 14.16 -1.57
N LEU A 33 -7.98 14.28 -2.38
CA LEU A 33 -7.81 13.63 -3.70
C LEU A 33 -7.19 12.23 -3.62
N ARG A 34 -6.80 11.73 -2.44
CA ARG A 34 -6.05 10.47 -2.28
C ARG A 34 -6.71 9.25 -2.97
N THR A 35 -8.04 9.19 -2.97
CA THR A 35 -8.80 8.12 -3.62
C THR A 35 -8.71 8.26 -5.14
N GLN A 36 -8.91 9.47 -5.66
CA GLN A 36 -8.86 9.80 -7.09
C GLN A 36 -7.45 9.57 -7.67
N ILE A 37 -6.41 9.98 -6.94
CA ILE A 37 -5.02 9.77 -7.31
C ILE A 37 -4.69 8.26 -7.39
N SER A 38 -5.18 7.48 -6.42
CA SER A 38 -4.99 6.02 -6.42
C SER A 38 -5.79 5.35 -7.56
N ALA A 39 -7.03 5.79 -7.79
CA ALA A 39 -7.87 5.33 -8.88
C ALA A 39 -7.22 5.61 -10.25
N TYR A 40 -6.74 6.83 -10.49
CA TYR A 40 -6.03 7.20 -11.71
C TYR A 40 -4.85 6.26 -11.97
N THR A 41 -4.03 6.01 -10.96
CA THR A 41 -2.86 5.13 -11.06
C THR A 41 -3.26 3.68 -11.41
N LEU A 42 -4.33 3.16 -10.80
CA LEU A 42 -4.87 1.83 -11.14
C LEU A 42 -5.37 1.74 -12.59
N LEU A 43 -6.03 2.79 -13.08
CA LEU A 43 -6.51 2.88 -14.46
C LEU A 43 -5.36 2.91 -15.47
N GLN A 44 -4.17 3.36 -15.07
CA GLN A 44 -2.94 3.29 -15.87
C GLN A 44 -2.24 1.90 -15.83
N GLY A 45 -2.87 0.87 -15.25
CA GLY A 45 -2.28 -0.47 -15.14
C GLY A 45 -1.10 -0.53 -14.17
N LYS A 46 -1.16 0.24 -13.07
CA LYS A 46 -0.11 0.34 -12.05
C LYS A 46 -0.69 0.11 -10.66
N VAL A 47 0.15 -0.27 -9.70
CA VAL A 47 -0.26 -0.46 -8.30
C VAL A 47 0.07 0.78 -7.48
N PRO A 48 -0.92 1.57 -7.00
CA PRO A 48 -0.65 2.74 -6.18
C PRO A 48 -0.32 2.36 -4.74
N VAL A 49 0.72 2.98 -4.18
CA VAL A 49 0.96 3.04 -2.75
C VAL A 49 1.22 4.48 -2.34
N ASN A 50 0.64 4.92 -1.23
CA ASN A 50 0.92 6.23 -0.66
C ASN A 50 0.63 6.26 0.84
N PRO A 51 1.28 7.17 1.60
CA PRO A 51 1.10 7.24 3.05
C PRO A 51 -0.34 7.54 3.47
N PHE A 52 -1.07 8.36 2.72
CA PHE A 52 -2.43 8.78 3.10
C PHE A 52 -3.48 7.69 2.90
N MET A 53 -3.30 6.78 1.95
CA MET A 53 -4.15 5.60 1.83
C MET A 53 -3.70 4.52 2.83
N ASN A 54 -2.39 4.28 2.93
CA ASN A 54 -1.88 3.16 3.73
C ASN A 54 -1.94 3.41 5.24
N PHE A 55 -1.82 4.67 5.67
CA PHE A 55 -1.76 5.08 7.07
C PHE A 55 -2.75 6.18 7.44
N ASP A 56 -3.59 6.68 6.52
CA ASP A 56 -4.42 7.88 6.79
C ASP A 56 -3.54 9.04 7.33
N TYR A 57 -4.02 9.80 8.31
CA TYR A 57 -3.23 10.76 9.08
C TYR A 57 -2.41 10.08 10.19
N ASN A 58 -1.35 9.34 9.81
CA ASN A 58 -0.42 8.65 10.73
C ASN A 58 -1.11 7.66 11.70
N LEU A 59 -2.11 6.93 11.22
CA LEU A 59 -2.97 6.03 12.01
C LEU A 59 -3.53 6.71 13.25
N SER A 60 -3.99 7.96 13.11
CA SER A 60 -4.52 8.78 14.21
C SER A 60 -3.53 8.93 15.37
N SER A 61 -2.23 8.98 15.07
CA SER A 61 -1.13 9.03 16.05
C SER A 61 -1.05 7.82 16.98
N ALA A 62 -1.67 6.70 16.62
CA ALA A 62 -1.60 5.45 17.40
C ALA A 62 -0.20 4.80 17.39
N VAL A 63 0.67 5.22 16.46
CA VAL A 63 2.05 4.72 16.35
C VAL A 63 3.04 5.87 16.36
N ASP A 64 4.26 5.55 16.79
CA ASP A 64 5.35 6.52 16.78
C ASP A 64 5.65 7.07 15.36
N LYS A 65 5.80 8.39 15.27
CA LYS A 65 5.97 9.10 14.00
C LYS A 65 7.26 8.70 13.26
N SER A 66 8.30 8.27 13.97
CA SER A 66 9.51 7.74 13.33
C SER A 66 9.25 6.48 12.55
N LEU A 67 8.36 5.60 13.05
CA LEU A 67 7.98 4.37 12.35
C LEU A 67 7.22 4.69 11.06
N ILE A 68 6.32 5.69 11.07
CA ILE A 68 5.64 6.15 9.85
C ILE A 68 6.65 6.74 8.85
N ARG A 69 7.63 7.53 9.32
CA ARG A 69 8.68 8.07 8.43
C ARG A 69 9.53 6.96 7.80
N ILE A 70 9.92 5.97 8.59
CA ILE A 70 10.64 4.78 8.10
C ILE A 70 9.77 4.01 7.10
N ALA A 71 8.48 3.86 7.38
CA ALA A 71 7.51 3.20 6.50
C ALA A 71 7.42 3.90 5.14
N ASN A 72 7.23 5.23 5.14
CA ASN A 72 7.15 6.01 3.91
C ASN A 72 8.45 5.91 3.09
N ASN A 73 9.61 6.07 3.75
CA ASN A 73 10.91 5.95 3.09
C ASN A 73 11.14 4.53 2.53
N THR A 74 10.65 3.50 3.23
CA THR A 74 10.71 2.10 2.76
C THR A 74 9.83 1.89 1.53
N MET A 75 8.58 2.38 1.56
CA MET A 75 7.67 2.28 0.41
C MET A 75 8.29 2.93 -0.84
N ILE A 76 8.86 4.14 -0.72
CA ILE A 76 9.54 4.79 -1.86
C ILE A 76 10.67 3.94 -2.40
N LYS A 77 11.52 3.38 -1.53
CA LYS A 77 12.65 2.52 -1.93
C LYS A 77 12.19 1.23 -2.63
N LYS A 78 11.05 0.67 -2.22
CA LYS A 78 10.49 -0.58 -2.75
C LYS A 78 9.58 -0.37 -3.98
N SER A 79 9.08 0.84 -4.22
CA SER A 79 8.33 1.18 -5.44
C SER A 79 9.21 1.25 -6.68
N ASP A 80 8.67 0.97 -7.84
CA ASP A 80 9.36 1.04 -9.14
C ASP A 80 9.45 2.48 -9.66
N GLU A 81 8.42 3.29 -9.42
CA GLU A 81 8.30 4.68 -9.89
C GLU A 81 7.76 5.58 -8.77
N LEU A 82 7.99 6.90 -8.88
CA LEU A 82 7.36 7.92 -8.03
C LEU A 82 6.55 8.88 -8.90
N TRP A 83 5.26 9.04 -8.61
CA TRP A 83 4.37 9.95 -9.34
C TRP A 83 3.92 11.06 -8.41
N VAL A 84 4.16 12.30 -8.80
CA VAL A 84 3.86 13.52 -8.04
C VAL A 84 2.57 14.13 -8.56
N PHE A 85 1.61 14.41 -7.67
CA PHE A 85 0.33 15.01 -8.03
C PHE A 85 0.16 16.38 -7.35
N GLY A 86 0.04 17.43 -8.17
CA GLY A 86 -0.12 18.82 -7.74
C GLY A 86 1.20 19.46 -7.30
N GLU A 87 1.10 20.48 -6.43
CA GLU A 87 2.24 21.27 -5.97
C GLU A 87 3.24 20.46 -5.13
N ILE A 88 4.51 20.82 -5.25
CA ILE A 88 5.62 20.21 -4.51
C ILE A 88 5.71 20.88 -3.12
N SER A 89 5.20 20.17 -2.11
CA SER A 89 5.44 20.49 -0.70
C SER A 89 6.81 20.01 -0.23
N ASP A 90 7.27 20.48 0.93
CA ASP A 90 8.51 19.99 1.58
C ASP A 90 8.53 18.46 1.73
N GLY A 91 7.39 17.87 2.10
CA GLY A 91 7.25 16.41 2.20
C GLY A 91 7.43 15.71 0.84
N VAL A 92 6.84 16.26 -0.21
CA VAL A 92 6.92 15.75 -1.60
C VAL A 92 8.34 15.91 -2.15
N LEU A 93 8.99 17.04 -1.89
CA LEU A 93 10.38 17.28 -2.27
C LEU A 93 11.32 16.19 -1.74
N VAL A 94 11.18 15.81 -0.47
CA VAL A 94 11.96 14.72 0.14
C VAL A 94 11.72 13.39 -0.57
N GLU A 95 10.50 13.14 -1.02
CA GLU A 95 10.12 11.91 -1.72
C GLU A 95 10.72 11.87 -3.12
N ILE A 96 10.69 12.99 -3.85
CA ILE A 96 11.39 13.19 -5.11
C ILE A 96 12.90 12.98 -4.94
N TYR A 97 13.50 13.58 -3.91
CA TYR A 97 14.91 13.41 -3.59
C TYR A 97 15.28 11.93 -3.39
N LEU A 98 14.50 11.20 -2.58
CA LEU A 98 14.70 9.78 -2.35
C LEU A 98 14.52 8.96 -3.63
N ALA A 99 13.51 9.25 -4.45
CA ALA A 99 13.30 8.57 -5.73
C ALA A 99 14.50 8.77 -6.68
N LYS A 100 14.94 10.01 -6.88
CA LYS A 100 16.12 10.35 -7.70
C LYS A 100 17.39 9.67 -7.18
N LYS A 101 17.63 9.69 -5.87
CA LYS A 101 18.78 9.01 -5.25
C LYS A 101 18.78 7.50 -5.51
N ASN A 102 17.60 6.87 -5.57
CA ASN A 102 17.45 5.46 -5.90
C ASN A 102 17.27 5.21 -7.42
N LYS A 103 17.55 6.22 -8.27
CA LYS A 103 17.44 6.15 -9.73
C LYS A 103 16.06 5.71 -10.25
N LYS A 104 15.00 6.07 -9.51
CA LYS A 104 13.62 5.74 -9.88
C LYS A 104 13.06 6.81 -10.81
N PRO A 105 12.27 6.45 -11.84
CA PRO A 105 11.55 7.41 -12.65
C PRO A 105 10.62 8.27 -11.79
N VAL A 106 10.64 9.58 -12.05
CA VAL A 106 9.76 10.56 -11.40
C VAL A 106 8.89 11.20 -12.47
N ARG A 107 7.56 11.15 -12.28
CA ARG A 107 6.57 11.74 -13.20
C ARG A 107 5.72 12.76 -12.45
N PHE A 108 5.25 13.80 -13.14
CA PHE A 108 4.53 14.92 -12.53
C PHE A 108 3.16 15.07 -13.18
N PHE A 109 2.15 15.30 -12.35
CA PHE A 109 0.76 15.34 -12.79
C PHE A 109 0.04 16.51 -12.12
N ILE A 110 -0.84 17.17 -12.87
CA ILE A 110 -1.76 18.18 -12.36
C ILE A 110 -3.21 17.76 -12.62
N PRO A 111 -4.17 18.17 -11.76
CA PRO A 111 -5.59 17.95 -12.03
C PRO A 111 -5.98 18.58 -13.38
N ASN A 112 -6.81 17.88 -14.14
CA ASN A 112 -7.49 18.46 -15.29
C ASN A 112 -8.70 19.31 -14.83
N GLU A 113 -9.49 19.86 -15.76
CA GLU A 113 -10.76 20.55 -15.43
C GLU A 113 -11.69 19.63 -14.63
N ASN A 114 -11.69 18.33 -14.97
CA ASN A 114 -12.29 17.29 -14.15
C ASN A 114 -11.28 16.81 -13.09
N ILE A 115 -11.62 17.00 -11.81
CA ILE A 115 -10.80 16.60 -10.66
C ILE A 115 -10.54 15.08 -10.55
N HIS A 116 -11.23 14.27 -11.35
CA HIS A 116 -11.05 12.81 -11.44
C HIS A 116 -10.02 12.40 -12.48
N ASP A 117 -9.49 13.35 -13.25
CA ASP A 117 -8.49 13.12 -14.30
C ASP A 117 -7.25 13.98 -14.06
N PHE A 118 -6.11 13.50 -14.55
CA PHE A 118 -4.81 14.13 -14.35
C PHE A 118 -4.02 14.17 -15.65
N LYS A 119 -3.42 15.33 -15.91
CA LYS A 119 -2.53 15.55 -17.03
C LYS A 119 -1.09 15.44 -16.58
N GLU A 120 -0.29 14.63 -17.27
CA GLU A 120 1.16 14.62 -17.07
C GLU A 120 1.78 15.93 -17.58
N ILE A 121 2.69 16.49 -16.80
CA ILE A 121 3.45 17.69 -17.12
C ILE A 121 4.95 17.40 -17.04
N LYS A 122 5.76 18.29 -17.61
CA LYS A 122 7.20 18.20 -17.48
C LYS A 122 7.63 18.68 -16.09
N MET A 123 8.82 18.28 -15.68
CA MET A 123 9.38 18.64 -14.37
C MET A 123 9.58 20.16 -14.25
N GLU A 124 9.89 20.84 -15.36
CA GLU A 124 10.12 22.28 -15.42
C GLU A 124 8.82 23.07 -15.18
N ASP A 125 7.66 22.45 -15.45
CA ASP A 125 6.34 23.05 -15.26
C ASP A 125 5.78 22.80 -13.85
N ALA A 126 6.51 22.07 -13.00
CA ALA A 126 6.05 21.75 -11.65
C ALA A 126 6.12 22.97 -10.71
N THR A 127 5.04 23.20 -9.97
CA THR A 127 4.93 24.32 -9.03
C THR A 127 5.35 23.92 -7.61
N LEU A 128 5.89 24.89 -6.85
CA LEU A 128 6.30 24.70 -5.46
C LEU A 128 5.22 25.25 -4.52
N GLU A 129 4.89 24.52 -3.45
CA GLU A 129 3.91 24.96 -2.45
C GLU A 129 4.57 25.83 -1.37
N ASN A 130 5.45 25.21 -0.59
CA ASN A 130 6.08 25.79 0.59
C ASN A 130 7.58 25.46 0.64
N VAL A 131 8.17 25.32 -0.56
CA VAL A 131 9.57 24.96 -0.77
C VAL A 131 10.28 26.16 -1.39
N SER A 132 11.43 26.55 -0.83
CA SER A 132 12.23 27.62 -1.42
C SER A 132 12.81 27.17 -2.77
N PRO A 133 12.80 28.01 -3.82
CA PRO A 133 13.31 27.65 -5.15
C PRO A 133 14.74 27.10 -5.15
N TRP A 134 15.62 27.66 -4.33
CA TRP A 134 17.00 27.19 -4.23
C TRP A 134 17.12 25.74 -3.73
N VAL A 135 16.19 25.27 -2.86
CA VAL A 135 16.19 23.89 -2.36
C VAL A 135 15.74 22.94 -3.48
N TRP A 136 14.77 23.36 -4.29
CA TRP A 136 14.36 22.62 -5.47
C TRP A 136 15.53 22.45 -6.45
N GLU A 137 16.21 23.54 -6.79
CA GLU A 137 17.43 23.51 -7.62
C GLU A 137 18.54 22.64 -7.02
N TRP A 138 18.69 22.65 -5.69
CA TRP A 138 19.63 21.77 -4.98
C TRP A 138 19.31 20.29 -5.19
N VAL A 139 18.03 19.91 -5.10
CA VAL A 139 17.58 18.54 -5.38
C VAL A 139 17.74 18.19 -6.86
N LEU A 140 17.43 19.13 -7.76
CA LEU A 140 17.59 18.93 -9.21
C LEU A 140 19.05 18.72 -9.62
N SER A 141 19.99 19.43 -8.99
CA SER A 141 21.43 19.28 -9.22
C SER A 141 22.05 18.03 -8.60
N GLY A 142 21.24 17.15 -7.99
CA GLY A 142 21.70 15.88 -7.42
C GLY A 142 22.55 16.05 -6.15
N LYS A 143 22.55 17.23 -5.54
CA LYS A 143 23.31 17.50 -4.32
C LYS A 143 22.66 16.82 -3.11
N LYS A 144 23.48 16.43 -2.15
CA LYS A 144 23.05 15.71 -0.94
C LYS A 144 22.19 16.61 -0.04
N LEU A 145 21.04 16.10 0.38
CA LEU A 145 20.08 16.80 1.25
C LEU A 145 20.06 16.20 2.68
N GLU A 146 20.65 15.02 2.91
CA GLU A 146 20.47 14.25 4.15
C GLU A 146 20.94 14.97 5.41
N ARG A 147 21.98 15.81 5.29
CA ARG A 147 22.54 16.54 6.42
C ARG A 147 21.58 17.62 6.94
N TRP A 148 20.69 18.12 6.09
CA TRP A 148 19.88 19.31 6.37
C TRP A 148 18.42 18.99 6.66
N HIS A 149 17.91 17.84 6.18
CA HIS A 149 16.50 17.52 6.30
C HIS A 149 16.22 16.41 7.34
N PRO A 150 15.46 16.69 8.42
CA PRO A 150 15.21 15.72 9.51
C PRO A 150 14.60 14.38 9.06
N ARG A 151 13.72 14.38 8.04
CA ARG A 151 13.11 13.15 7.48
C ARG A 151 14.14 12.21 6.83
N LEU A 152 15.29 12.73 6.39
CA LEU A 152 16.33 11.95 5.73
C LEU A 152 17.27 11.24 6.72
N GLN A 153 17.15 11.52 8.02
CA GLN A 153 17.86 10.78 9.08
C GLN A 153 17.32 9.36 9.27
N PHE A 154 16.09 9.09 8.81
CA PHE A 154 15.45 7.77 8.89
C PHE A 154 15.87 6.89 7.71
N THR A 155 17.07 6.31 7.82
CA THR A 155 17.69 5.49 6.75
C THR A 155 17.29 4.02 6.78
N LYS A 156 16.82 3.53 7.93
CA LYS A 156 16.36 2.15 8.13
C LYS A 156 15.28 1.77 7.12
N THR A 157 15.26 0.49 6.76
CA THR A 157 14.21 -0.11 5.93
C THR A 157 13.66 -1.33 6.63
N TYR A 158 12.37 -1.56 6.49
CA TYR A 158 11.69 -2.71 7.07
C TYR A 158 11.06 -3.59 5.98
N PRO A 159 10.86 -4.89 6.22
CA PRO A 159 10.17 -5.76 5.27
C PRO A 159 8.75 -5.26 5.03
N LEU A 160 8.30 -5.31 3.78
CA LEU A 160 6.90 -5.11 3.43
C LEU A 160 6.11 -6.37 3.77
N VAL A 161 4.94 -6.20 4.37
CA VAL A 161 4.03 -7.29 4.72
C VAL A 161 2.66 -7.11 4.06
N TYR A 162 2.05 -8.20 3.61
CA TYR A 162 0.62 -8.25 3.28
C TYR A 162 -0.20 -8.65 4.50
N PRO A 163 -1.01 -7.77 5.09
CA PRO A 163 -1.99 -8.20 6.06
C PRO A 163 -3.21 -8.77 5.31
N ALA A 164 -3.33 -10.09 5.30
CA ALA A 164 -4.46 -10.81 4.70
C ALA A 164 -5.53 -11.09 5.77
N TYR A 165 -6.79 -10.75 5.51
CA TYR A 165 -7.89 -11.06 6.44
C TYR A 165 -9.24 -10.97 5.75
N SER A 166 -10.22 -11.70 6.29
CA SER A 166 -11.59 -11.68 5.75
C SER A 166 -12.18 -10.26 5.77
N LYS A 167 -12.98 -9.94 4.75
CA LYS A 167 -13.79 -8.70 4.69
C LYS A 167 -14.67 -8.50 5.92
N GLN A 168 -15.05 -9.58 6.61
CA GLN A 168 -15.81 -9.49 7.86
C GLN A 168 -15.02 -8.71 8.93
N ASN A 169 -13.69 -8.75 8.89
CA ASN A 169 -12.78 -8.08 9.81
C ASN A 169 -12.29 -6.72 9.27
N PHE A 170 -12.92 -6.16 8.23
CA PHE A 170 -12.53 -4.88 7.61
C PHE A 170 -12.33 -3.75 8.64
N PHE A 171 -13.19 -3.69 9.64
CA PHE A 171 -13.15 -2.67 10.69
C PHE A 171 -11.88 -2.69 11.55
N TRP A 172 -11.11 -3.78 11.53
CA TRP A 172 -9.82 -3.89 12.23
C TRP A 172 -8.63 -3.33 11.45
N GLN A 173 -8.83 -2.81 10.23
CA GLN A 173 -7.75 -2.42 9.31
C GLN A 173 -6.65 -1.55 9.92
N ALA A 174 -7.02 -0.51 10.68
CA ALA A 174 -6.06 0.40 11.30
C ALA A 174 -5.25 -0.29 12.41
N HIS A 175 -5.91 -1.13 13.22
CA HIS A 175 -5.26 -1.89 14.29
C HIS A 175 -4.33 -2.98 13.75
N ILE A 176 -4.71 -3.63 12.65
CA ILE A 176 -3.85 -4.60 11.96
C ILE A 176 -2.61 -3.90 11.39
N SER A 177 -2.78 -2.75 10.74
CA SER A 177 -1.66 -1.94 10.24
C SER A 177 -0.75 -1.45 11.38
N GLN A 178 -1.33 -0.95 12.47
CA GLN A 178 -0.62 -0.56 13.69
C GLN A 178 0.24 -1.73 14.21
N PHE A 179 -0.35 -2.91 14.38
CA PHE A 179 0.35 -4.10 14.88
C PHE A 179 1.55 -4.47 13.99
N CYS A 180 1.41 -4.40 12.67
CA CYS A 180 2.51 -4.66 11.74
C CYS A 180 3.66 -3.65 11.92
N ILE A 181 3.33 -2.35 12.00
CA ILE A 181 4.29 -1.26 12.14
C ILE A 181 5.06 -1.36 13.46
N GLU A 182 4.37 -1.64 14.57
CA GLU A 182 5.00 -1.85 15.88
C GLU A 182 5.96 -3.04 15.89
N LYS A 183 5.70 -4.06 15.05
CA LYS A 183 6.60 -5.18 14.80
C LYS A 183 7.67 -4.90 13.75
N LYS A 184 7.87 -3.63 13.36
CA LYS A 184 8.84 -3.19 12.36
C LYS A 184 8.62 -3.87 11.00
N ARG A 185 7.37 -4.03 10.58
CA ARG A 185 6.96 -4.44 9.23
C ARG A 185 6.08 -3.35 8.63
N ILE A 186 6.23 -3.09 7.34
CA ILE A 186 5.45 -2.06 6.64
C ILE A 186 4.26 -2.72 5.98
N PRO A 187 3.03 -2.55 6.50
CA PRO A 187 1.86 -3.18 5.90
C PRO A 187 1.56 -2.50 4.57
N LEU A 188 1.31 -3.27 3.50
CA LEU A 188 0.53 -2.81 2.35
C LEU A 188 -0.87 -3.40 2.53
N ASN A 189 -1.65 -2.76 3.40
CA ASN A 189 -2.95 -3.28 3.78
C ASN A 189 -3.97 -3.03 2.67
N PRO A 190 -4.56 -4.06 2.03
CA PRO A 190 -5.46 -3.88 0.90
C PRO A 190 -6.70 -3.04 1.25
N PHE A 191 -7.20 -3.17 2.47
CA PHE A 191 -8.36 -2.40 2.94
C PHE A 191 -8.02 -0.96 3.33
N MET A 192 -6.75 -0.66 3.67
CA MET A 192 -6.31 0.73 3.79
C MET A 192 -6.07 1.35 2.41
N LEU A 193 -5.33 0.63 1.55
CA LEU A 193 -4.94 1.08 0.21
C LEU A 193 -6.11 1.27 -0.74
N PHE A 194 -7.12 0.39 -0.66
CA PHE A 194 -8.25 0.39 -1.58
C PHE A 194 -9.60 0.57 -0.88
N ARG A 195 -9.65 0.72 0.45
CA ARG A 195 -10.94 0.77 1.19
C ARG A 195 -11.82 -0.40 0.76
N TYR A 196 -13.10 -0.14 0.53
CA TYR A 196 -13.99 -1.07 -0.14
C TYR A 196 -14.01 -0.73 -1.65
N PHE A 197 -13.04 -1.28 -2.40
CA PHE A 197 -12.90 -1.12 -3.86
C PHE A 197 -12.86 0.33 -4.39
N LEU A 198 -12.28 1.25 -3.61
CA LEU A 198 -12.23 2.69 -3.88
C LEU A 198 -13.62 3.29 -4.16
N GLY A 199 -14.69 2.71 -3.59
CA GLY A 199 -16.06 3.14 -3.86
C GLY A 199 -16.52 2.83 -5.29
N ASP A 200 -15.99 1.77 -5.91
CA ASP A 200 -16.31 1.34 -7.28
C ASP A 200 -16.01 2.42 -8.36
N ILE A 201 -15.14 3.40 -8.05
CA ILE A 201 -14.65 4.41 -9.02
C ILE A 201 -13.83 3.77 -10.14
N VAL A 202 -13.25 2.60 -9.88
CA VAL A 202 -12.53 1.78 -10.87
C VAL A 202 -13.17 0.41 -10.95
N PRO A 203 -13.08 -0.30 -12.10
CA PRO A 203 -13.56 -1.67 -12.18
C PRO A 203 -12.83 -2.55 -11.16
N ARG A 204 -13.58 -3.39 -10.44
CA ARG A 204 -13.05 -4.22 -9.34
C ARG A 204 -11.87 -5.11 -9.75
N GLU A 205 -11.84 -5.51 -11.01
CA GLU A 205 -10.73 -6.28 -11.58
C GLU A 205 -9.38 -5.57 -11.42
N HIS A 206 -9.30 -4.24 -11.56
CA HIS A 206 -8.06 -3.49 -11.34
C HIS A 206 -7.60 -3.63 -9.88
N VAL A 207 -8.53 -3.63 -8.92
CA VAL A 207 -8.22 -3.81 -7.49
C VAL A 207 -7.74 -5.25 -7.23
N TYR A 208 -8.38 -6.25 -7.83
CA TYR A 208 -7.94 -7.66 -7.70
C TYR A 208 -6.53 -7.85 -8.27
N ARG A 209 -6.28 -7.35 -9.49
CA ARG A 209 -4.94 -7.37 -10.12
C ARG A 209 -3.90 -6.67 -9.25
N ALA A 210 -4.25 -5.52 -8.66
CA ALA A 210 -3.37 -4.79 -7.77
C ALA A 210 -3.08 -5.57 -6.47
N ASN A 211 -4.08 -6.17 -5.83
CA ASN A 211 -3.89 -7.02 -4.64
C ASN A 211 -2.93 -8.19 -4.93
N ASN A 212 -3.13 -8.89 -6.04
CA ASN A 212 -2.24 -9.98 -6.44
C ASN A 212 -0.81 -9.49 -6.68
N ASN A 213 -0.64 -8.37 -7.37
CA ASN A 213 0.68 -7.77 -7.60
C ASN A 213 1.36 -7.33 -6.31
N ILE A 214 0.59 -6.84 -5.34
CA ILE A 214 1.06 -6.54 -4.00
C ILE A 214 1.55 -7.84 -3.36
N VAL A 215 0.73 -8.90 -3.29
CA VAL A 215 1.14 -10.21 -2.73
C VAL A 215 2.44 -10.71 -3.36
N VAL A 216 2.58 -10.60 -4.70
CA VAL A 216 3.77 -11.01 -5.47
C VAL A 216 5.02 -10.18 -5.16
N ARG A 217 4.90 -8.95 -4.67
CA ARG A 217 6.05 -8.05 -4.39
C ARG A 217 6.49 -8.01 -2.92
N LEU A 218 5.70 -8.54 -2.00
CA LEU A 218 5.96 -8.41 -0.56
C LEU A 218 6.99 -9.40 -0.04
N ASP A 219 7.60 -9.05 1.09
CA ASP A 219 8.58 -9.88 1.77
C ASP A 219 7.91 -10.94 2.67
N GLU A 220 6.75 -10.62 3.28
CA GLU A 220 5.98 -11.54 4.16
C GLU A 220 4.46 -11.42 3.92
N LEU A 221 3.69 -12.49 4.20
CA LEU A 221 2.21 -12.46 4.27
C LEU A 221 1.75 -12.83 5.69
N TRP A 222 0.94 -11.98 6.31
CA TRP A 222 0.43 -12.19 7.66
C TRP A 222 -1.10 -12.29 7.62
N ALA A 223 -1.63 -13.48 7.90
CA ALA A 223 -3.06 -13.75 7.94
C ALA A 223 -3.64 -13.45 9.34
N PHE A 224 -4.73 -12.68 9.41
CA PHE A 224 -5.40 -12.30 10.66
C PHE A 224 -6.83 -12.82 10.73
N GLY A 225 -7.18 -13.44 11.85
CA GLY A 225 -8.53 -13.93 12.12
C GLY A 225 -8.84 -15.24 11.39
N GLN A 226 -10.09 -15.36 10.93
CA GLN A 226 -10.51 -16.50 10.10
C GLN A 226 -9.99 -16.35 8.67
N VAL A 227 -9.59 -17.47 8.07
CA VAL A 227 -9.17 -17.54 6.66
C VAL A 227 -10.40 -17.75 5.78
N SER A 228 -10.67 -16.77 4.92
CA SER A 228 -11.66 -16.89 3.85
C SER A 228 -11.05 -17.56 2.61
N ASP A 229 -11.87 -17.85 1.60
CA ASP A 229 -11.45 -18.34 0.29
C ASP A 229 -10.41 -17.43 -0.38
N GLY A 230 -10.64 -16.11 -0.37
CA GLY A 230 -9.71 -15.11 -0.91
C GLY A 230 -8.38 -15.07 -0.16
N VAL A 231 -8.42 -15.09 1.18
CA VAL A 231 -7.20 -15.13 2.01
C VAL A 231 -6.41 -16.42 1.77
N LEU A 232 -7.10 -17.54 1.57
CA LEU A 232 -6.45 -18.82 1.24
C LEU A 232 -5.74 -18.77 -0.13
N ALA A 233 -6.35 -18.13 -1.13
CA ALA A 233 -5.72 -17.92 -2.43
C ALA A 233 -4.44 -17.07 -2.33
N GLU A 234 -4.45 -16.01 -1.52
CA GLU A 234 -3.28 -15.16 -1.26
C GLU A 234 -2.16 -15.92 -0.53
N ILE A 235 -2.52 -16.73 0.47
CA ILE A 235 -1.57 -17.62 1.18
C ILE A 235 -0.91 -18.60 0.21
N LYS A 236 -1.71 -19.21 -0.68
CA LYS A 236 -1.20 -20.14 -1.70
C LYS A 236 -0.16 -19.46 -2.60
N ILE A 237 -0.45 -18.28 -3.13
CA ILE A 237 0.48 -17.50 -3.96
C ILE A 237 1.78 -17.21 -3.18
N ALA A 238 1.67 -16.82 -1.90
CA ALA A 238 2.83 -16.54 -1.07
C ALA A 238 3.73 -17.78 -0.88
N HIS A 239 3.13 -18.95 -0.61
CA HIS A 239 3.87 -20.20 -0.46
C HIS A 239 4.52 -20.68 -1.77
N GLU A 240 3.81 -20.57 -2.90
CA GLU A 240 4.36 -20.87 -4.24
C GLU A 240 5.60 -20.03 -4.56
N GLN A 241 5.71 -18.83 -3.98
CA GLN A 241 6.85 -17.93 -4.12
C GLN A 241 7.88 -18.06 -2.97
N GLY A 242 7.73 -19.05 -2.09
CA GLY A 242 8.64 -19.29 -0.97
C GLY A 242 8.63 -18.18 0.10
N LYS A 243 7.55 -17.41 0.19
CA LYS A 243 7.45 -16.29 1.14
C LYS A 243 7.08 -16.77 2.52
N LYS A 244 7.48 -15.98 3.52
CA LYS A 244 7.14 -16.24 4.91
C LYS A 244 5.68 -15.92 5.17
N VAL A 245 4.90 -16.94 5.53
CA VAL A 245 3.51 -16.78 5.99
C VAL A 245 3.43 -16.87 7.51
N LYS A 246 2.67 -15.98 8.16
CA LYS A 246 2.37 -16.02 9.60
C LYS A 246 0.87 -15.90 9.85
N TYR A 247 0.41 -16.52 10.91
CA TYR A 247 -1.01 -16.54 11.27
C TYR A 247 -1.22 -15.90 12.63
N PHE A 248 -2.25 -15.07 12.73
CA PHE A 248 -2.60 -14.35 13.95
C PHE A 248 -4.08 -14.51 14.26
N LYS A 249 -4.40 -14.86 15.51
CA LYS A 249 -5.78 -14.76 16.00
C LYS A 249 -6.01 -13.45 16.74
N ILE A 250 -7.23 -12.95 16.65
CA ILE A 250 -7.73 -11.84 17.47
C ILE A 250 -8.07 -12.40 18.86
N ILE A 251 -7.46 -11.86 19.91
CA ILE A 251 -7.64 -12.33 21.31
C ILE A 251 -8.64 -11.45 22.06
N SER A 252 -8.59 -10.14 21.84
CA SER A 252 -9.48 -9.14 22.43
C SER A 252 -9.77 -8.07 21.40
N GLY A 253 -10.98 -7.51 21.45
CA GLY A 253 -11.38 -6.35 20.64
C GLY A 253 -11.20 -5.01 21.36
N ASN A 254 -10.97 -5.00 22.68
CA ASN A 254 -10.72 -3.77 23.43
C ASN A 254 -9.85 -4.05 24.70
N PRO A 255 -8.56 -3.63 24.74
CA PRO A 255 -7.78 -3.17 23.59
C PRO A 255 -7.58 -4.31 22.58
N VAL A 256 -7.47 -3.96 21.30
CA VAL A 256 -7.25 -4.93 20.22
C VAL A 256 -5.92 -5.66 20.43
N LYS A 257 -5.97 -6.99 20.50
CA LYS A 257 -4.76 -7.82 20.70
C LYS A 257 -4.72 -8.98 19.73
N PHE A 258 -3.55 -9.20 19.15
CA PHE A 258 -3.28 -10.30 18.23
C PHE A 258 -2.27 -11.29 18.83
N ARG A 259 -2.50 -12.60 18.66
CA ARG A 259 -1.53 -13.65 19.01
C ARG A 259 -1.11 -14.40 17.77
N GLN A 260 0.19 -14.56 17.57
CA GLN A 260 0.68 -15.51 16.56
C GLN A 260 0.24 -16.93 16.95
N ILE A 261 -0.20 -17.70 15.96
CA ILE A 261 -0.61 -19.10 16.11
C ILE A 261 0.04 -19.96 15.02
N PRO A 262 0.31 -21.25 15.26
CA PRO A 262 0.70 -22.17 14.20
C PRO A 262 -0.49 -22.52 13.29
N PRO A 263 -0.22 -22.98 12.04
CA PRO A 263 -1.24 -23.30 11.03
C PRO A 263 -2.38 -24.19 11.52
N ARG A 264 -2.08 -25.18 12.36
CA ARG A 264 -3.07 -26.13 12.91
C ARG A 264 -4.19 -25.50 13.75
N TYR A 265 -4.01 -24.28 14.27
CA TYR A 265 -5.04 -23.57 15.03
C TYR A 265 -5.78 -22.50 14.22
N VAL A 266 -5.44 -22.33 12.94
CA VAL A 266 -6.14 -21.41 12.04
C VAL A 266 -7.57 -21.91 11.85
N LYS A 267 -8.54 -21.01 12.00
CA LYS A 267 -9.95 -21.29 11.70
C LYS A 267 -10.26 -20.78 10.30
N PHE A 268 -11.02 -21.55 9.53
CA PHE A 268 -11.58 -21.08 8.27
C PHE A 268 -12.93 -20.39 8.50
N GLU A 269 -13.32 -19.51 7.57
CA GLU A 269 -14.65 -18.88 7.55
C GLU A 269 -15.72 -19.90 7.19
N GLU A 270 -15.42 -20.80 6.24
CA GLU A 270 -16.29 -21.88 5.80
C GLU A 270 -15.67 -23.24 6.13
N ASN A 271 -16.48 -24.15 6.69
CA ASN A 271 -16.01 -25.50 7.07
C ASN A 271 -15.45 -26.30 5.89
N GLU A 272 -15.95 -26.05 4.67
CA GLU A 272 -15.48 -26.73 3.46
C GLU A 272 -14.01 -26.41 3.11
N LEU A 273 -13.47 -25.29 3.59
CA LEU A 273 -12.08 -24.90 3.36
C LEU A 273 -11.10 -25.71 4.21
N GLU A 274 -11.56 -26.42 5.23
CA GLU A 274 -10.74 -27.26 6.10
C GLU A 274 -9.94 -28.31 5.31
N LYS A 275 -10.51 -28.80 4.20
CA LYS A 275 -9.84 -29.73 3.26
C LYS A 275 -8.55 -29.16 2.63
N HIS A 276 -8.38 -27.84 2.67
CA HIS A 276 -7.22 -27.13 2.14
C HIS A 276 -6.22 -26.70 3.22
N ARG A 277 -6.34 -27.19 4.47
CA ARG A 277 -5.40 -26.86 5.56
C ARG A 277 -3.94 -27.18 5.23
N SER A 278 -3.67 -28.16 4.37
CA SER A 278 -2.31 -28.47 3.90
C SER A 278 -1.64 -27.33 3.12
N LEU A 279 -2.41 -26.32 2.67
CA LEU A 279 -1.89 -25.11 2.03
C LEU A 279 -1.42 -24.05 3.04
N LEU A 280 -1.59 -24.26 4.36
CA LEU A 280 -1.16 -23.32 5.40
C LEU A 280 0.28 -23.60 5.88
#